data_AF-A0A7Z0TIP9-F1
#
_entry.id   AF-A0A7Z0TIP9-F1
#
_cell.length_a   1.000
_cell.length_b   1.000
_cell.length_c   1.000
_cell.angle_alpha   90.00
_cell.angle_beta   90.00
_cell.angle_gamma   90.00
#
_symmetry.space_group_name_H-M   'P 1'
#
loop_
_entity.id
_entity.type
_entity.pdbx_description
1 polymer ?
#
loop_
_entity_poly.entity_id
_entity_poly.type
_entity_poly.pdbx_seq_one_letter_code
_entity_poly.pdbx_strand_id
1 'polypeptide(L)'
;MGILSQRTPEEQAAADAERSRALREKAERRAAEAREKARLEWEKSPAGQARAAYRRGDAVFECPIVVMEQDAIIVALGGAATIERPHNATPHLNAVIREGWELAHTSHVFVLQEQQSQDKTLSSGQNVAVKGHTVGYYLFRRCDPHRAAADEPWVEDAPTAS
;
A
#
# COMPACT_ATOMS: atom_id res chain seq x y z
N MET A 1 15.50 -55.95 -31.49
CA MET A 1 14.07 -55.61 -31.44
C MET A 1 13.69 -55.36 -29.99
N GLY A 2 13.33 -54.12 -29.62
CA GLY A 2 12.93 -53.78 -28.26
C GLY A 2 11.43 -53.99 -28.08
N ILE A 3 11.03 -54.83 -27.13
CA ILE A 3 9.63 -55.09 -26.78
C ILE A 3 9.16 -53.95 -25.87
N LEU A 4 8.30 -53.08 -26.40
CA LEU A 4 7.58 -52.05 -25.64
C LEU A 4 6.59 -52.74 -24.70
N SER A 5 6.94 -52.81 -23.41
CA SER A 5 6.04 -53.26 -22.35
C SER A 5 4.92 -52.22 -22.19
N GLN A 6 3.71 -52.54 -22.67
CA GLN A 6 2.53 -51.70 -22.46
C GLN A 6 2.01 -51.93 -21.05
N ARG A 7 1.93 -50.85 -20.26
CA ARG A 7 1.30 -50.87 -18.93
C ARG A 7 -0.15 -51.36 -19.04
N THR A 8 -0.55 -52.18 -18.08
CA THR A 8 -1.92 -52.66 -17.94
C THR A 8 -2.88 -51.48 -17.62
N PRO A 9 -4.17 -51.57 -17.98
CA PRO A 9 -5.15 -50.52 -17.69
C PRO A 9 -5.30 -50.23 -16.19
N GLU A 10 -5.03 -51.22 -15.34
CA GLU A 10 -5.03 -51.07 -13.87
C GLU A 10 -3.83 -50.26 -13.37
N GLU A 11 -2.63 -50.47 -13.94
CA GLU A 11 -1.44 -49.65 -13.65
C GLU A 11 -1.59 -48.21 -14.15
N GLN A 12 -2.30 -47.99 -15.26
CA GLN A 12 -2.61 -46.65 -15.75
C GLN A 12 -3.58 -45.91 -14.81
N ALA A 13 -4.64 -46.58 -14.36
CA ALA A 13 -5.59 -46.01 -13.40
C ALA A 13 -4.94 -45.67 -12.05
N ALA A 14 -4.03 -46.53 -11.56
CA ALA A 14 -3.27 -46.26 -10.34
C ALA A 14 -2.33 -45.04 -10.50
N ALA A 15 -1.61 -44.95 -11.61
CA ALA A 15 -0.72 -43.83 -11.91
C ALA A 15 -1.47 -42.50 -12.06
N ASP A 16 -2.66 -42.52 -12.68
CA ASP A 16 -3.50 -41.33 -12.83
C ASP A 16 -4.15 -40.90 -11.51
N ALA A 17 -4.53 -41.85 -10.65
CA ALA A 17 -5.00 -41.57 -9.31
C ALA A 17 -3.91 -40.94 -8.44
N GLU A 18 -2.67 -41.44 -8.51
CA GLU A 18 -1.52 -40.88 -7.81
C GLU A 18 -1.17 -39.49 -8.32
N ARG A 19 -1.11 -39.29 -9.65
CA ARG A 19 -0.92 -37.96 -10.26
C ARG A 19 -2.01 -36.98 -9.84
N SER A 20 -3.27 -37.42 -9.83
CA SER A 20 -4.39 -36.58 -9.40
C SER A 20 -4.28 -36.18 -7.93
N ARG A 21 -3.87 -37.10 -7.05
CA ARG A 21 -3.61 -36.81 -5.62
C ARG A 21 -2.44 -35.83 -5.47
N ALA A 22 -1.32 -36.08 -6.14
CA ALA A 22 -0.15 -35.21 -6.10
C ALA A 22 -0.44 -33.80 -6.65
N LEU A 23 -1.27 -33.69 -7.69
CA LEU A 23 -1.72 -32.41 -8.23
C LEU A 23 -2.63 -31.66 -7.25
N ARG A 24 -3.57 -32.36 -6.59
CA ARG A 24 -4.45 -31.78 -5.56
C ARG A 24 -3.65 -31.28 -4.37
N GLU A 25 -2.75 -32.10 -3.83
CA GLU A 25 -1.89 -31.72 -2.71
C GLU A 25 -0.99 -30.52 -3.07
N LYS A 26 -0.42 -30.51 -4.28
CA LYS A 26 0.38 -29.38 -4.77
C LYS A 26 -0.48 -28.12 -4.95
N ALA A 27 -1.72 -28.25 -5.41
CA ALA A 27 -2.64 -27.12 -5.54
C ALA A 27 -3.06 -26.57 -4.17
N GLU A 28 -3.35 -27.44 -3.21
CA GLU A 28 -3.68 -27.07 -1.82
C GLU A 28 -2.51 -26.35 -1.14
N ARG A 29 -1.29 -26.88 -1.27
CA ARG A 29 -0.08 -26.23 -0.74
C ARG A 29 0.13 -24.85 -1.36
N ARG A 30 0.04 -24.72 -2.69
CA ARG A 30 0.15 -23.43 -3.38
C ARG A 30 -0.94 -22.45 -2.96
N ALA A 31 -2.17 -22.92 -2.76
CA ALA A 31 -3.27 -22.10 -2.27
C ALA A 31 -3.02 -21.62 -0.84
N ALA A 32 -2.48 -22.48 0.04
CA ALA A 32 -2.10 -22.11 1.40
C ALA A 32 -0.98 -21.06 1.42
N GLU A 33 0.09 -21.27 0.63
CA GLU A 33 1.19 -20.32 0.46
C GLU A 33 0.70 -18.96 -0.07
N ALA A 34 -0.21 -18.98 -1.06
CA ALA A 34 -0.79 -17.75 -1.61
C ALA A 34 -1.64 -17.00 -0.59
N ARG A 35 -2.44 -17.70 0.23
CA ARG A 35 -3.24 -17.08 1.30
C ARG A 35 -2.35 -16.45 2.36
N GLU A 36 -1.29 -17.13 2.76
CA GLU A 36 -0.35 -16.62 3.74
C GLU A 36 0.36 -15.37 3.23
N LYS A 37 0.85 -15.42 1.98
CA LYS A 37 1.46 -14.25 1.33
C LYS A 37 0.48 -13.07 1.25
N ALA A 38 -0.76 -13.32 0.83
CA ALA A 38 -1.79 -12.29 0.75
C ALA A 38 -2.11 -11.69 2.13
N ARG A 39 -2.12 -12.51 3.20
CA ARG A 39 -2.29 -12.03 4.57
C ARG A 39 -1.15 -11.10 4.98
N LEU A 40 0.10 -11.52 4.77
CA LEU A 40 1.29 -10.73 5.13
C LEU A 40 1.37 -9.42 4.33
N GLU A 41 0.99 -9.44 3.05
CA GLU A 41 0.90 -8.23 2.22
C GLU A 41 -0.22 -7.30 2.71
N TRP A 42 -1.38 -7.86 3.08
CA TRP A 42 -2.49 -7.08 3.62
C TRP A 42 -2.14 -6.45 4.97
N GLU A 43 -1.47 -7.16 5.87
CA GLU A 43 -1.02 -6.63 7.16
C GLU A 43 -0.06 -5.44 7.00
N LYS A 44 0.77 -5.45 5.95
CA LYS A 44 1.66 -4.34 5.60
C LYS A 44 0.97 -3.19 4.89
N SER A 45 -0.26 -3.37 4.40
CA SER A 45 -1.01 -2.32 3.73
C SER A 45 -1.43 -1.21 4.71
N PRO A 46 -1.73 0.02 4.23
CA PRO A 46 -2.25 1.09 5.08
C PRO A 46 -3.46 0.68 5.94
N ALA A 47 -4.38 -0.11 5.38
CA ALA A 47 -5.55 -0.59 6.11
C ALA A 47 -5.19 -1.62 7.19
N GLY A 48 -4.27 -2.55 6.89
CA GLY A 48 -3.77 -3.52 7.87
C GLY A 48 -3.09 -2.83 9.05
N GLN A 49 -2.24 -1.85 8.75
CA GLN A 49 -1.57 -1.03 9.76
C GLN A 49 -2.56 -0.20 10.59
N ALA A 50 -3.54 0.44 9.93
CA ALA A 50 -4.60 1.21 10.59
C ALA A 50 -5.46 0.33 11.51
N ARG A 51 -5.81 -0.89 11.09
CA ARG A 51 -6.54 -1.86 11.93
C ARG A 51 -5.71 -2.27 13.14
N ALA A 52 -4.42 -2.54 12.95
CA ALA A 52 -3.53 -2.90 14.03
C ALA A 52 -3.42 -1.76 15.05
N ALA A 53 -3.26 -0.52 14.59
CA ALA A 53 -3.23 0.68 15.45
C ALA A 53 -4.54 0.86 16.22
N TYR A 54 -5.68 0.69 15.56
CA TYR A 54 -6.99 0.82 16.19
C TYR A 54 -7.18 -0.21 17.31
N ARG A 55 -6.75 -1.46 17.07
CA ARG A 55 -6.79 -2.55 18.05
C ARG A 55 -5.85 -2.34 19.23
N ARG A 56 -4.69 -1.72 19.02
CA ARG A 56 -3.77 -1.33 20.11
C ARG A 56 -4.33 -0.23 21.00
N GLY A 57 -5.31 0.53 20.51
CA GLY A 57 -5.90 1.63 21.24
C GLY A 57 -5.32 2.99 20.88
N ASP A 58 -4.55 3.09 19.80
CA ASP A 58 -3.87 4.33 19.40
C ASP A 58 -4.90 5.43 19.11
N ALA A 59 -4.67 6.65 19.62
CA ALA A 59 -5.57 7.78 19.41
C ALA A 59 -5.37 8.45 18.03
N VAL A 60 -4.16 8.33 17.49
CA VAL A 60 -3.73 8.93 16.22
C VAL A 60 -3.02 7.89 15.36
N PHE A 61 -3.15 8.02 14.05
CA PHE A 61 -2.50 7.17 13.07
C PHE A 61 -1.99 8.01 11.92
N GLU A 62 -0.71 7.89 11.59
CA GLU A 62 -0.10 8.57 10.45
C GLU A 62 0.16 7.56 9.33
N CYS A 63 -0.14 7.96 8.10
CA CYS A 63 0.10 7.16 6.90
C CYS A 63 0.82 7.98 5.82
N PRO A 64 2.10 7.70 5.52
CA PRO A 64 2.78 8.29 4.37
C PRO A 64 2.39 7.57 3.08
N ILE A 65 2.07 8.32 2.03
CA ILE A 65 1.71 7.80 0.70
C ILE A 65 2.46 8.61 -0.35
N VAL A 66 3.14 7.95 -1.28
CA VAL A 66 3.71 8.62 -2.47
C VAL A 66 2.55 9.00 -3.39
N VAL A 67 2.38 10.30 -3.63
CA VAL A 67 1.28 10.86 -4.43
C VAL A 67 1.71 11.32 -5.81
N MET A 68 3.02 11.46 -6.05
CA MET A 68 3.55 11.84 -7.34
C MET A 68 5.00 11.38 -7.47
N GLU A 69 5.37 10.80 -8.60
CA GLU A 69 6.76 10.60 -9.00
C GLU A 69 7.13 11.58 -10.11
N GLN A 70 8.37 12.09 -10.09
CA GLN A 70 8.89 13.04 -11.04
C GLN A 70 10.24 12.53 -11.60
N ASP A 71 10.29 12.29 -12.91
CA ASP A 71 11.50 11.88 -13.62
C ASP A 71 12.07 13.03 -14.46
N ALA A 72 13.39 13.16 -14.44
CA ALA A 72 14.16 14.09 -15.26
C ALA A 72 14.62 13.40 -16.55
N ILE A 73 14.30 13.98 -17.71
CA ILE A 73 14.81 13.51 -19.01
C ILE A 73 15.53 14.66 -19.71
N ILE A 74 16.81 14.44 -20.03
CA ILE A 74 17.57 15.35 -20.90
C ILE A 74 17.36 14.90 -22.34
N VAL A 75 16.74 15.76 -23.16
CA VAL A 75 16.51 15.49 -24.58
C VAL A 75 17.62 16.15 -25.40
N ALA A 76 18.37 15.34 -26.16
CA ALA A 76 19.38 15.84 -27.07
C ALA A 76 18.76 16.85 -28.06
N LEU A 77 19.36 18.04 -28.19
CA LEU A 77 18.86 19.20 -28.95
C LEU A 77 17.52 19.82 -28.48
N GLY A 78 16.89 19.32 -27.41
CA GLY A 78 15.54 19.75 -26.97
C GLY A 78 15.45 20.41 -25.59
N GLY A 79 16.51 20.34 -24.76
CA GLY A 79 16.50 20.87 -23.39
C GLY A 79 16.17 19.82 -22.33
N ALA A 80 15.88 20.28 -21.12
CA ALA A 80 15.41 19.43 -20.02
C ALA A 80 13.88 19.29 -20.06
N ALA A 81 13.39 18.07 -19.94
CA ALA A 81 11.97 17.76 -19.80
C ALA A 81 11.73 17.01 -18.47
N THR A 82 10.56 17.25 -17.88
CA THR A 82 10.13 16.59 -16.64
C THR A 82 8.91 15.73 -16.95
N ILE A 83 8.92 14.47 -16.53
CA ILE A 83 7.75 13.59 -16.58
C ILE A 83 7.20 13.42 -15.17
N GLU A 84 5.94 13.75 -14.98
CA GLU A 84 5.21 13.55 -13.73
C GLU A 84 4.26 12.35 -13.84
N ARG A 85 4.22 11.53 -12.79
CA ARG A 85 3.30 10.38 -12.66
C ARG A 85 2.52 10.54 -11.36
N PRO A 86 1.30 11.09 -11.42
CA PRO A 86 0.46 11.24 -10.24
C PRO A 86 -0.10 9.88 -9.79
N HIS A 87 -0.13 9.67 -8.48
CA HIS A 87 -0.72 8.49 -7.85
C HIS A 87 -1.96 8.89 -7.05
N ASN A 88 -3.04 8.15 -7.23
CA ASN A 88 -4.28 8.39 -6.50
C ASN A 88 -4.19 7.79 -5.08
N ALA A 89 -4.09 8.64 -4.05
CA ALA A 89 -4.10 8.22 -2.65
C ALA A 89 -5.49 7.76 -2.15
N THR A 90 -6.57 8.16 -2.83
CA THR A 90 -7.96 7.96 -2.38
C THR A 90 -8.30 6.52 -2.00
N PRO A 91 -7.91 5.47 -2.74
CA PRO A 91 -8.20 4.09 -2.36
C PRO A 91 -7.59 3.71 -1.00
N HIS A 92 -6.37 4.20 -0.72
CA HIS A 92 -5.69 3.96 0.55
C HIS A 92 -6.35 4.73 1.70
N LEU A 93 -6.65 6.02 1.49
CA LEU A 93 -7.33 6.84 2.50
C LEU A 93 -8.71 6.27 2.86
N ASN A 94 -9.51 5.90 1.86
CA ASN A 94 -10.81 5.27 2.09
C ASN A 94 -10.68 3.92 2.81
N ALA A 95 -9.62 3.17 2.56
CA ALA A 95 -9.37 1.92 3.27
C ALA A 95 -9.04 2.15 4.74
N VAL A 96 -8.25 3.18 5.07
CA VAL A 96 -7.97 3.58 6.46
C VAL A 96 -9.23 4.06 7.16
N ILE A 97 -10.05 4.90 6.49
CA ILE A 97 -11.30 5.42 7.07
C ILE A 97 -12.26 4.29 7.46
N ARG A 98 -12.38 3.25 6.62
CA ARG A 98 -13.20 2.06 6.90
C ARG A 98 -12.77 1.28 8.16
N GLU A 99 -11.53 1.46 8.62
CA GLU A 99 -11.03 0.84 9.86
C GLU A 99 -11.36 1.66 11.12
N GLY A 100 -12.19 2.71 11.00
CA GLY A 100 -12.65 3.52 12.14
C GLY A 100 -11.82 4.78 12.38
N TRP A 101 -11.18 5.29 11.34
CA TRP A 101 -10.33 6.48 11.40
C TRP A 101 -10.99 7.66 10.67
N GLU A 102 -10.74 8.87 11.14
CA GLU A 102 -11.16 10.12 10.49
C GLU A 102 -9.94 10.92 10.10
N LEU A 103 -9.88 11.38 8.85
CA LEU A 103 -8.76 12.19 8.38
C LEU A 103 -8.78 13.56 9.08
N ALA A 104 -7.72 13.86 9.82
CA ALA A 104 -7.60 15.08 10.62
C ALA A 104 -6.71 16.13 9.94
N HIS A 105 -5.60 15.71 9.34
CA HIS A 105 -4.66 16.63 8.70
C HIS A 105 -3.92 15.96 7.53
N THR A 106 -3.46 16.77 6.58
CA THR A 106 -2.65 16.34 5.45
C THR A 106 -1.52 17.32 5.21
N SER A 107 -0.29 16.82 5.08
CA SER A 107 0.86 17.58 4.63
C SER A 107 1.52 16.89 3.44
N HIS A 108 2.21 17.66 2.59
CA HIS A 108 2.89 17.12 1.42
C HIS A 108 4.32 17.64 1.39
N VAL A 109 5.26 16.75 1.11
CA VAL A 109 6.69 17.06 1.03
C VAL A 109 7.24 16.49 -0.27
N PHE A 110 7.91 17.33 -1.05
CA PHE A 110 8.68 16.89 -2.20
C PHE A 110 10.08 16.45 -1.76
N VAL A 111 10.44 15.20 -2.06
CA VAL A 111 11.75 14.62 -1.77
C VAL A 111 12.56 14.62 -3.06
N LEU A 112 13.58 15.48 -3.11
CA LEU A 112 14.57 15.52 -4.18
C LEU A 112 15.45 14.27 -4.11
N GLN A 113 15.55 13.52 -5.21
CA GLN A 113 16.40 12.34 -5.32
C GLN A 113 17.69 12.64 -6.08
N GLU A 114 17.57 13.30 -7.24
CA GLU A 114 18.71 13.56 -8.11
C GLU A 114 18.51 14.88 -8.85
N GLN A 115 19.61 15.60 -9.05
CA GLN A 115 19.66 16.78 -9.89
C GLN A 115 20.62 16.49 -11.04
N GLN A 116 20.07 16.33 -12.25
CA GLN A 116 20.90 16.20 -13.44
C GLN A 116 21.15 17.58 -14.02
N SER A 117 22.43 17.98 -14.00
CA SER A 117 22.92 19.20 -14.61
C SER A 117 23.74 18.85 -15.85
N GLN A 118 23.31 19.30 -17.02
CA GLN A 118 24.18 19.33 -18.21
C GLN A 118 24.47 20.78 -18.60
N ASP A 119 25.76 21.07 -18.77
CA ASP A 119 26.20 22.30 -19.40
C ASP A 119 25.84 22.26 -20.90
N LYS A 120 25.16 23.30 -21.38
CA LYS A 120 24.94 23.45 -22.82
C LYS A 120 26.29 23.76 -23.46
N THR A 121 26.82 22.82 -24.23
CA THR A 121 28.13 22.93 -24.91
C THR A 121 28.21 24.05 -25.98
N LEU A 122 27.13 24.80 -26.24
CA LEU A 122 27.07 25.84 -27.28
C LEU A 122 26.38 27.16 -26.84
N SER A 123 25.91 27.29 -25.58
CA SER A 123 25.33 28.55 -25.08
C SER A 123 25.55 28.65 -23.57
N SER A 124 25.79 29.85 -23.03
CA SER A 124 25.81 30.06 -21.57
C SER A 124 24.44 29.74 -20.96
N GLY A 125 24.29 28.52 -20.44
CA GLY A 125 23.08 28.06 -19.79
C GLY A 125 23.22 26.62 -19.29
N GLN A 126 22.82 26.40 -18.05
CA GLN A 126 22.81 25.08 -17.42
C GLN A 126 21.41 24.48 -17.56
N ASN A 127 21.28 23.28 -18.13
CA ASN A 127 20.02 22.55 -18.09
C ASN A 127 19.97 21.74 -16.79
N VAL A 128 19.12 22.15 -15.86
CA VAL A 128 18.89 21.44 -14.59
C VAL A 128 17.55 20.71 -14.69
N ALA A 129 17.59 19.38 -14.63
CA ALA A 129 16.42 18.53 -14.57
C ALA A 129 16.41 17.82 -13.20
N VAL A 130 15.26 17.87 -12.52
CA VAL A 130 15.10 17.39 -11.15
C VAL A 130 14.29 16.11 -11.12
N LYS A 131 14.84 15.06 -10.51
CA LYS A 131 14.16 13.81 -10.22
C LYS A 131 13.79 13.75 -8.74
N GLY A 132 12.56 13.35 -8.43
CA GLY A 132 12.08 13.25 -7.05
C GLY A 132 10.69 12.64 -6.95
N HIS A 133 10.12 12.66 -5.76
CA HIS A 133 8.74 12.22 -5.54
C HIS A 133 8.09 13.05 -4.43
N THR A 134 6.78 13.20 -4.49
CA THR A 134 6.00 13.85 -3.43
C THR A 134 5.39 12.79 -2.53
N VAL A 135 5.65 12.90 -1.22
CA VAL A 135 5.02 12.10 -0.18
C VAL A 135 3.95 12.95 0.50
N GLY A 136 2.72 12.46 0.51
CA GLY A 136 1.66 12.96 1.38
C GLY A 136 1.68 12.25 2.73
N TYR A 137 1.75 13.00 3.82
CA TYR A 137 1.57 12.50 5.18
C TYR A 137 0.14 12.78 5.61
N TYR A 138 -0.60 11.71 5.88
CA TYR A 138 -2.01 11.78 6.25
C TYR A 138 -2.14 11.39 7.72
N LEU A 139 -2.55 12.35 8.54
CA LEU A 139 -2.81 12.14 9.96
C LEU A 139 -4.29 11.89 10.18
N PHE A 140 -4.59 10.79 10.85
CA PHE A 140 -5.93 10.38 11.22
C PHE A 140 -6.11 10.43 12.73
N ARG A 141 -7.31 10.81 13.16
CA ARG A 141 -7.76 10.62 14.54
C ARG A 141 -8.70 9.43 14.61
N ARG A 142 -8.72 8.75 15.75
CA ARG A 142 -9.65 7.65 15.98
C ARG A 142 -11.09 8.18 16.05
N CYS A 143 -12.01 7.51 15.37
CA CYS A 143 -13.44 7.72 15.59
C CYS A 143 -13.79 7.11 16.95
N ASP A 144 -13.90 7.95 17.97
CA ASP A 144 -14.23 7.53 19.32
C ASP A 144 -15.76 7.44 19.48
N PRO A 145 -16.34 6.31 19.94
CA PRO A 145 -17.72 6.32 20.41
C PRO A 145 -17.93 7.30 21.59
N HIS A 146 -16.88 7.66 22.34
CA HIS A 146 -16.98 8.57 23.48
C HIS A 146 -17.32 10.03 23.08
N ARG A 147 -17.14 10.43 21.81
CA ARG A 147 -17.49 11.79 21.39
C ARG A 147 -18.99 12.06 21.49
N ALA A 148 -19.84 11.03 21.40
CA ALA A 148 -21.29 11.15 21.63
C ALA A 148 -21.67 11.43 23.10
N ALA A 149 -20.80 11.11 24.07
CA ALA A 149 -21.05 11.36 25.49
C ALA A 149 -20.48 12.70 25.98
N ALA A 150 -19.51 13.27 25.25
CA ALA A 150 -18.91 14.57 25.60
C ALA A 150 -19.68 15.77 25.03
N ASP A 151 -20.70 15.52 24.19
CA ASP A 151 -21.56 16.53 23.59
C ASP A 151 -22.84 16.83 24.41
N GLU A 152 -22.90 16.43 25.70
CA GLU A 152 -23.84 17.01 26.69
C GLU A 152 -23.12 18.08 27.54
N PRO A 153 -23.05 19.35 27.10
CA PRO A 153 -22.31 20.40 27.79
C PRO A 153 -23.00 21.01 29.02
N TRP A 154 -24.13 20.47 29.51
CA TRP A 154 -24.83 21.06 30.69
C TRP A 154 -25.55 19.99 31.53
N VAL A 155 -24.82 19.32 32.42
CA VAL A 155 -25.39 18.90 33.71
C VAL A 155 -24.82 19.88 34.73
N GLU A 156 -25.54 20.98 34.96
CA GLU A 156 -25.25 21.85 36.09
C GLU A 156 -25.34 21.02 37.37
N ASP A 157 -24.26 21.04 38.14
CA ASP A 157 -24.22 20.57 39.51
C ASP A 157 -25.41 21.16 40.27
N ALA A 158 -26.37 20.31 40.62
CA ALA A 158 -27.37 20.67 41.61
C ALA A 158 -26.62 21.02 42.90
N PRO A 159 -26.73 22.24 43.43
CA PRO A 159 -26.09 22.57 44.69
C PRO A 159 -26.72 21.73 45.79
N THR A 160 -25.89 20.92 46.42
CA THR A 160 -26.14 20.36 47.75
C THR A 160 -26.07 21.50 48.78
N ALA A 161 -26.89 21.36 49.83
CA ALA A 161 -27.06 22.22 51.02
C ALA A 161 -28.18 23.28 50.90
N SER A 162 -29.13 23.41 51.83
CA SER A 162 -29.22 22.96 53.23
C SER A 162 -30.67 22.60 53.61
#